data_AF-A0A1I8AU97-F1
#
_entry.id   AF-A0A1I8AU97-F1
#
_cell.length_a   1.000
_cell.length_b   1.000
_cell.length_c   1.000
_cell.angle_alpha   90.00
_cell.angle_beta   90.00
_cell.angle_gamma   90.00
#
_symmetry.space_group_name_H-M   'P 1'
#
loop_
_entity.id
_entity.type
_entity.pdbx_description
1 polymer ?
#
loop_
_entity_poly.entity_id
_entity_poly.type
_entity_poly.pdbx_seq_one_letter_code
_entity_poly.pdbx_strand_id
1 'polypeptide(L)'
;MDNGGFILCQSVSKEQLERLVLKCEMSNKEVALHLSPAYETEITNVFDFYRHYSKVKIEDKPTGRTVTAVREGAKHTLRVWPLGNWFGWKWTKTQFP
;
A
#
# COMPACT_ATOMS: atom_id res chain seq x y z
N MET A 1 6.15 -21.60 -1.88
CA MET A 1 6.67 -20.22 -1.76
C MET A 1 6.13 -19.46 -2.95
N ASP A 2 5.04 -18.73 -2.79
CA ASP A 2 4.54 -17.83 -3.85
C ASP A 2 4.51 -16.40 -3.29
N ASN A 3 5.68 -15.86 -2.96
CA ASN A 3 5.83 -14.42 -2.66
C ASN A 3 5.82 -13.63 -3.98
N GLY A 4 4.72 -13.75 -4.73
CA GLY A 4 4.54 -13.06 -6.01
C GLY A 4 4.53 -11.54 -5.79
N GLY A 5 5.59 -10.88 -6.24
CA GLY A 5 5.66 -9.43 -6.36
C GLY A 5 5.42 -9.00 -7.80
N PHE A 6 4.59 -8.00 -8.01
CA PHE A 6 4.40 -7.38 -9.33
C PHE A 6 4.96 -5.98 -9.31
N ILE A 7 5.78 -5.65 -10.31
CA ILE A 7 6.30 -4.30 -10.52
C ILE A 7 5.44 -3.68 -11.60
N LEU A 8 4.78 -2.56 -11.30
CA LEU A 8 3.99 -1.83 -12.28
C LEU A 8 4.70 -0.53 -12.63
N CYS A 9 5.42 -0.54 -13.75
CA CYS A 9 6.24 0.59 -14.21
C CYS A 9 5.45 1.68 -14.94
N GLN A 10 4.12 1.57 -15.03
CA GLN A 10 3.27 2.56 -15.70
C GLN A 10 2.68 3.55 -14.71
N SER A 11 2.47 4.78 -15.16
CA SER A 11 1.70 5.78 -14.41
C SER A 11 0.27 5.27 -14.24
N VAL A 12 -0.18 5.14 -13.00
CA VAL A 12 -1.56 4.78 -12.66
C VAL A 12 -2.32 6.04 -12.25
N SER A 13 -3.57 6.19 -12.68
CA SER A 13 -4.45 7.24 -12.15
C SER A 13 -4.81 6.93 -10.68
N LYS A 14 -5.33 7.92 -9.97
CA LYS A 14 -5.81 7.74 -8.58
C LYS A 14 -6.88 6.65 -8.49
N GLU A 15 -7.82 6.60 -9.44
CA GLU A 15 -8.88 5.57 -9.47
C GLU A 15 -8.33 4.18 -9.80
N GLN A 16 -7.35 4.09 -10.70
CA GLN A 16 -6.70 2.81 -11.04
C GLN A 16 -5.91 2.27 -9.85
N LEU A 17 -5.16 3.14 -9.16
CA LEU A 17 -4.48 2.82 -7.92
C LEU A 17 -5.47 2.32 -6.87
N GLU A 18 -6.56 3.05 -6.63
CA GLU A 18 -7.56 2.68 -5.62
C GLU A 18 -8.16 1.30 -5.91
N ARG A 19 -8.54 1.03 -7.16
CA ARG A 19 -9.05 -0.29 -7.57
C ARG A 19 -8.00 -1.39 -7.40
N LEU A 20 -6.73 -1.11 -7.69
CA LEU A 20 -5.64 -2.08 -7.57
C LEU A 20 -5.38 -2.43 -6.09
N VAL A 21 -5.22 -1.42 -5.24
CA VAL A 21 -5.03 -1.57 -3.79
C VAL A 21 -6.17 -2.39 -3.19
N LEU A 22 -7.42 -2.08 -3.55
CA LEU A 22 -8.59 -2.84 -3.07
C LEU A 22 -8.61 -4.29 -3.57
N LYS A 23 -8.24 -4.57 -4.81
CA LYS A 23 -8.13 -5.95 -5.31
C LYS A 23 -7.07 -6.75 -4.55
N CYS A 24 -5.91 -6.14 -4.29
CA CYS A 24 -4.83 -6.77 -3.54
C CYS A 24 -5.28 -7.05 -2.10
N GLU A 25 -5.91 -6.08 -1.44
CA GLU A 25 -6.51 -6.22 -0.11
C GLU A 25 -7.50 -7.39 -0.05
N MET A 26 -8.43 -7.45 -1.01
CA MET A 26 -9.48 -8.48 -1.06
C MET A 26 -8.98 -9.86 -1.51
N SER A 27 -7.78 -9.96 -2.06
CA SER A 27 -7.24 -11.24 -2.56
C SER A 27 -6.93 -12.24 -1.45
N ASN A 28 -6.83 -11.78 -0.19
CA ASN A 28 -6.37 -12.58 0.95
C ASN A 28 -5.04 -13.31 0.70
N LYS A 29 -4.16 -12.71 -0.10
CA LYS A 29 -2.81 -13.20 -0.38
C LYS A 29 -1.79 -12.16 0.05
N GLU A 30 -0.59 -12.64 0.32
CA GLU A 30 0.56 -11.75 0.47
C GLU A 30 0.96 -11.26 -0.93
N VAL A 31 0.92 -9.94 -1.10
CA VAL A 31 1.19 -9.28 -2.39
C VAL A 31 2.17 -8.15 -2.15
N ALA A 32 3.11 -7.95 -3.07
CA ALA A 32 3.96 -6.78 -3.11
C ALA A 32 3.77 -6.05 -4.44
N LEU A 33 3.61 -4.72 -4.38
CA LEU A 33 3.53 -3.83 -5.53
C LEU A 33 4.55 -2.72 -5.40
N HIS A 34 5.21 -2.35 -6.49
CA HIS A 34 5.94 -1.09 -6.59
C HIS A 34 5.25 -0.21 -7.63
N LEU A 35 4.80 0.98 -7.22
CA LEU A 35 3.97 1.89 -8.02
C LEU A 35 4.58 3.29 -8.05
N SER A 36 4.66 3.92 -9.22
CA SER A 36 5.04 5.34 -9.35
C SER A 36 3.81 6.18 -9.71
N PRO A 37 3.27 6.98 -8.78
CA PRO A 37 2.25 7.96 -9.11
C PRO A 37 2.95 9.15 -9.78
N ALA A 38 2.75 9.31 -11.09
CA ALA A 38 3.37 10.38 -11.87
C ALA A 38 2.94 11.81 -11.44
N TYR A 39 1.96 11.92 -10.55
CA TYR A 39 1.30 13.17 -10.17
C TYR A 39 1.60 13.61 -8.74
N GLU A 40 2.25 12.80 -7.89
CA GLU A 40 2.39 13.15 -6.47
C GLU A 40 3.55 12.43 -5.78
N THR A 41 4.25 13.12 -4.88
CA THR A 41 5.43 12.58 -4.16
C THR A 41 5.15 12.18 -2.72
N GLU A 42 3.98 12.52 -2.19
CA GLU A 42 3.57 12.23 -0.82
C GLU A 42 2.49 11.15 -0.77
N ILE A 43 2.76 10.04 -0.08
CA ILE A 43 1.90 8.86 -0.11
C ILE A 43 0.48 9.11 0.44
N THR A 44 0.33 10.03 1.39
CA THR A 44 -0.96 10.41 1.96
C THR A 44 -1.84 11.19 0.99
N ASN A 45 -1.24 11.81 -0.03
CA ASN A 45 -1.97 12.50 -1.10
C ASN A 45 -2.30 11.54 -2.26
N VAL A 46 -1.47 10.49 -2.42
CA VAL A 46 -1.63 9.44 -3.44
C VAL A 46 -2.83 8.55 -3.16
N PHE A 47 -3.09 8.20 -1.89
CA PHE A 47 -4.18 7.30 -1.50
C PHE A 47 -4.81 7.70 -0.17
N ASP A 48 -6.16 7.65 -0.10
CA ASP A 48 -6.90 7.93 1.13
C ASP A 48 -7.00 6.66 1.99
N PHE A 49 -6.06 6.51 2.92
CA PHE A 49 -6.01 5.34 3.81
C PHE A 49 -7.19 5.29 4.78
N TYR A 50 -7.60 6.44 5.32
CA TYR A 50 -8.65 6.50 6.34
C TYR A 50 -10.03 6.14 5.78
N ARG A 51 -10.23 6.30 4.47
CA ARG A 51 -11.44 5.83 3.78
C ARG A 51 -11.62 4.31 3.81
N HIS A 52 -10.53 3.54 3.78
CA HIS A 52 -10.57 2.08 3.54
C HIS A 52 -10.07 1.23 4.72
N TYR A 53 -9.27 1.83 5.60
CA TYR A 53 -8.61 1.14 6.70
C TYR A 53 -9.08 1.72 8.04
N SER A 54 -9.44 0.83 8.97
CA SER A 54 -9.93 1.23 10.30
C SER A 54 -8.81 1.56 11.28
N LYS A 55 -7.60 1.03 11.04
CA LYS A 55 -6.39 1.37 11.79
C LYS A 55 -5.34 1.85 10.82
N VAL A 56 -4.86 3.07 11.00
CA VAL A 56 -3.81 3.67 10.18
C VAL A 56 -2.76 4.28 11.12
N LYS A 57 -1.50 3.90 10.91
CA LYS A 57 -0.34 4.48 11.57
C LYS A 57 0.57 5.09 10.49
N ILE A 58 0.87 6.37 10.62
CA ILE A 58 1.79 7.09 9.76
C ILE A 58 3.03 7.43 10.57
N GLU A 59 4.20 7.16 10.01
CA GLU A 59 5.49 7.45 10.62
C GLU A 59 6.32 8.33 9.68
N ASP A 60 6.70 9.52 10.13
CA ASP A 60 7.67 10.36 9.44
C ASP A 60 9.09 9.78 9.64
N LYS A 61 9.79 9.52 8.54
CA LYS A 61 11.18 9.04 8.53
C LYS A 61 12.04 9.98 7.68
N PRO A 62 13.36 9.98 7.86
CA PRO A 62 14.27 10.77 7.01
C PRO A 62 14.12 10.48 5.50
N THR A 63 13.66 9.27 5.15
CA THR A 63 13.43 8.82 3.77
C THR A 63 12.03 9.15 3.25
N GLY A 64 11.17 9.81 4.04
CA GLY A 64 9.76 10.06 3.74
C GLY A 64 8.79 9.25 4.60
N ARG A 65 7.49 9.51 4.46
CA ARG A 65 6.44 8.90 5.28
C ARG A 65 6.21 7.42 4.97
N THR A 66 6.19 6.60 6.02
CA THR A 66 5.77 5.20 5.95
C THR A 66 4.36 5.07 6.51
N VAL A 67 3.50 4.29 5.85
CA VAL A 67 2.13 3.99 6.32
C VAL A 67 2.03 2.52 6.67
N THR A 68 1.39 2.23 7.80
CA THR A 68 0.92 0.89 8.16
C THR A 68 -0.59 0.96 8.37
N ALA A 69 -1.35 0.15 7.65
CA ALA A 69 -2.80 0.20 7.67
C ALA A 69 -3.41 -1.20 7.78
N VAL A 70 -4.49 -1.31 8.55
CA VAL A 70 -5.25 -2.56 8.73
C VAL A 70 -6.74 -2.25 8.61
N ARG A 71 -7.42 -3.05 7.78
CA ARG A 71 -8.87 -3.00 7.63
C ARG A 71 -9.52 -3.84 8.71
N GLU A 72 -10.72 -3.45 9.15
CA GLU A 72 -11.47 -4.21 10.15
C GLU A 72 -11.73 -5.65 9.70
N GLY A 73 -11.43 -6.62 10.56
CA GLY A 73 -11.57 -8.05 10.27
C GLY A 73 -10.56 -8.60 9.24
N ALA A 74 -9.61 -7.81 8.75
CA ALA A 74 -8.66 -8.25 7.74
C ALA A 74 -7.53 -9.10 8.33
N LYS A 75 -7.11 -10.11 7.57
CA LYS A 75 -5.98 -11.01 7.91
C LYS A 75 -4.63 -10.48 7.45
N HIS A 76 -4.59 -9.34 6.76
CA HIS A 76 -3.37 -8.75 6.25
C HIS A 76 -3.21 -7.32 6.77
N THR A 77 -1.96 -6.95 7.00
CA THR A 77 -1.54 -5.58 7.25
C THR A 77 -0.92 -5.05 5.98
N LEU A 78 -1.40 -3.89 5.52
CA LEU A 78 -0.76 -3.13 4.46
C LEU A 78 0.38 -2.31 5.05
N ARG A 79 1.55 -2.39 4.44
CA ARG A 79 2.68 -1.47 4.66
C ARG A 79 3.01 -0.74 3.37
N VAL A 80 3.20 0.57 3.46
CA VAL A 80 3.57 1.43 2.33
C VAL A 80 4.79 2.27 2.68
N TRP A 81 5.77 2.33 1.80
CA TRP A 81 7.01 3.10 2.04
C TRP A 81 7.56 3.70 0.75
N PRO A 82 8.29 4.83 0.84
CA PRO A 82 8.94 5.45 -0.31
C PRO A 82 10.14 4.61 -0.79
N LEU A 83 10.28 4.53 -2.11
CA LEU A 83 11.35 3.86 -2.87
C LEU A 83 11.79 4.78 -4.02
N GLY A 84 12.48 5.88 -3.69
CA GLY A 84 12.77 6.94 -4.67
C GLY A 84 11.47 7.60 -5.14
N ASN A 85 11.22 7.63 -6.46
CA ASN A 85 9.98 8.19 -7.05
C ASN A 85 8.81 7.19 -7.07
N TRP A 86 8.95 6.08 -6.35
CA TRP A 86 7.99 4.98 -6.31
C TRP A 86 7.58 4.74 -4.86
N PHE A 87 6.45 4.06 -4.70
CA PHE A 87 6.00 3.55 -3.41
C PHE A 87 5.96 2.03 -3.46
N GLY A 88 6.61 1.42 -2.47
CA GLY A 88 6.46 0.01 -2.19
C GLY A 88 5.22 -0.22 -1.35
N TRP A 89 4.36 -1.13 -1.77
CA TRP A 89 3.16 -1.57 -1.09
C TRP A 89 3.30 -3.05 -0.80
N LYS A 90 2.99 -3.48 0.41
CA LYS A 90 3.05 -4.88 0.77
C LYS A 90 1.93 -5.27 1.72
N TRP A 91 1.21 -6.31 1.36
CA TRP A 91 0.27 -7.00 2.21
C TRP A 91 0.98 -8.22 2.79
N THR A 92 1.09 -8.26 4.12
CA THR A 92 1.65 -9.40 4.85
C THR A 92 0.63 -9.89 5.85
N LYS A 93 0.66 -11.19 6.16
CA LYS A 93 -0.25 -11.74 7.19
C LYS A 93 -0.11 -10.94 8.47
N THR A 94 -1.25 -10.52 9.01
CA THR A 94 -1.27 -9.83 10.27
C THR A 94 -0.90 -10.83 11.35
N GLN A 95 0.13 -10.52 12.13
CA GLN A 95 0.35 -11.19 13.41
C GLN A 95 -0.53 -10.50 14.44
N PHE A 96 -1.84 -10.79 14.42
CA PHE A 96 -2.65 -10.61 15.61
C PHE A 96 -2.57 -11.92 16.42
N PRO A 97 -2.46 -11.85 17.76
CA PRO A 97 -2.70 -13.02 18.62
C PRO A 97 -4.13 -13.54 18.44
#